data_AF-A0A966LU48-F1
#
_entry.id   AF-A0A966LU48-F1
#
_cell.length_a   1.000
_cell.length_b   1.000
_cell.length_c   1.000
_cell.angle_alpha   90.00
_cell.angle_beta   90.00
_cell.angle_gamma   90.00
#
_symmetry.space_group_name_H-M   'P 1'
#
loop_
_entity.id
_entity.type
_entity.pdbx_description
1 polymer ?
#
loop_
_entity_poly.entity_id
_entity_poly.type
_entity_poly.pdbx_seq_one_letter_code
_entity_poly.pdbx_strand_id
1 'polypeptide(L)'
;MSNTEFIKVAFLDIDGTVRNKSLMETFVDFLYGLGYISRVVYEGLQAKRVQYKADKDNSDSYEEYVMLVNQTLINAVKGLPLEEVKKLAAQAIAKYRYEDYRYTKRLIEILRTNGYKIIAISGSLEFLVDAFRKFYDFDQSYGHGFSIDEDNVYAATEPITWRDKHLIIHQIIKDNGWEGAQLQSFAVGDTAGDFTMLRSATYPIAINPSKGLVKKMCISATENNKSYYCVVERKDLLYRFVIEPNSTIKDDSVELSDAVLMIDTKRLGIKILDEPNRLKDFKLITD
;
A
#
# COMPACT_ATOMS: atom_id res chain seq x y z
N MET A 1 -24.17 -17.20 25.72
CA MET A 1 -23.62 -15.98 25.11
C MET A 1 -22.46 -16.43 24.24
N SER A 2 -22.60 -16.39 22.91
CA SER A 2 -21.48 -16.68 22.02
C SER A 2 -20.45 -15.59 22.21
N ASN A 3 -19.24 -15.95 22.64
CA ASN A 3 -18.15 -15.01 22.78
C ASN A 3 -17.68 -14.67 21.34
N THR A 4 -18.27 -13.65 20.72
CA THR A 4 -17.89 -13.23 19.37
C THR A 4 -16.42 -12.81 19.40
N GLU A 5 -15.59 -13.50 18.62
CA GLU A 5 -14.16 -13.21 18.55
C GLU A 5 -13.94 -11.78 18.04
N PHE A 6 -13.02 -11.05 18.68
CA PHE A 6 -12.66 -9.69 18.30
C PHE A 6 -11.27 -9.70 17.67
N ILE A 7 -11.17 -9.26 16.42
CA ILE A 7 -9.94 -9.30 15.63
C ILE A 7 -9.43 -7.89 15.38
N LYS A 8 -8.20 -7.61 15.82
CA LYS A 8 -7.44 -6.41 15.47
C LYS A 8 -6.53 -6.72 14.27
N VAL A 9 -6.77 -6.09 13.13
CA VAL A 9 -6.01 -6.31 11.89
C VAL A 9 -5.75 -5.01 11.14
N ALA A 10 -4.62 -4.92 10.45
CA ALA A 10 -4.28 -3.81 9.57
C ALA A 10 -3.90 -4.34 8.19
N PHE A 11 -4.55 -3.82 7.15
CA PHE A 11 -4.26 -4.12 5.75
C PHE A 11 -3.47 -2.95 5.16
N LEU A 12 -2.31 -3.21 4.59
CA LEU A 12 -1.45 -2.16 4.05
C LEU A 12 -1.07 -2.48 2.60
N ASP A 13 -1.23 -1.50 1.72
CA ASP A 13 -0.44 -1.48 0.49
C ASP A 13 1.05 -1.27 0.80
N ILE A 14 1.93 -1.57 -0.15
CA ILE A 14 3.38 -1.38 0.00
C ILE A 14 3.88 -0.17 -0.80
N ASP A 15 3.54 -0.09 -2.09
CA ASP A 15 4.21 0.76 -3.07
C ASP A 15 3.52 2.12 -3.19
N GLY A 16 4.16 3.18 -2.68
CA GLY A 16 3.52 4.47 -2.45
C GLY A 16 2.94 4.60 -1.04
N THR A 17 2.86 3.48 -0.30
CA THR A 17 2.22 3.42 1.03
C THR A 17 3.19 3.18 2.18
N VAL A 18 3.87 2.03 2.24
CA VAL A 18 4.96 1.82 3.22
C VAL A 18 6.25 2.40 2.70
N ARG A 19 6.45 2.37 1.38
CA ARG A 19 7.65 2.87 0.71
C ARG A 19 7.35 3.77 -0.46
N ASN A 20 8.25 4.72 -0.69
CA ASN A 20 8.08 5.74 -1.71
C ASN A 20 8.23 5.16 -3.13
N LYS A 21 9.17 4.24 -3.32
CA LYS A 21 9.42 3.62 -4.63
C LYS A 21 8.91 2.19 -4.66
N SER A 22 8.42 1.78 -5.83
CA SER A 22 7.88 0.45 -6.05
C SER A 22 8.92 -0.65 -5.80
N LEU A 23 8.46 -1.76 -5.21
CA LEU A 23 9.16 -3.04 -5.10
C LEU A 23 9.73 -3.50 -6.45
N MET A 24 8.93 -3.43 -7.51
CA MET A 24 9.35 -3.87 -8.83
C MET A 24 10.41 -2.95 -9.43
N GLU A 25 10.25 -1.63 -9.30
CA GLU A 25 11.26 -0.66 -9.76
C GLU A 25 12.58 -0.81 -9.00
N THR A 26 12.54 -0.95 -7.68
CA THR A 26 13.76 -1.14 -6.86
C THR A 26 14.43 -2.47 -7.16
N PHE A 27 13.66 -3.51 -7.49
CA PHE A 27 14.21 -4.80 -7.91
C PHE A 27 14.85 -4.74 -9.31
N VAL A 28 14.27 -4.00 -10.27
CA VAL A 28 14.91 -3.71 -11.56
C VAL A 28 16.27 -3.03 -11.35
N ASP A 29 16.33 -1.98 -10.54
CA ASP A 29 17.59 -1.27 -10.26
C ASP A 29 18.62 -2.19 -9.59
N PHE A 30 18.17 -3.08 -8.70
CA PHE A 30 19.02 -4.06 -8.04
C PHE A 30 19.63 -5.04 -9.05
N LEU A 31 18.80 -5.66 -9.89
CA LEU A 31 19.22 -6.63 -10.90
C LEU A 31 20.11 -6.00 -11.98
N TYR A 32 19.83 -4.75 -12.37
CA TYR A 32 20.71 -3.98 -13.24
C TYR A 32 22.10 -3.80 -12.62
N GLY A 33 22.17 -3.41 -11.34
CA GLY A 33 23.44 -3.26 -10.62
C GLY A 33 24.25 -4.54 -10.49
N LEU A 34 23.60 -5.70 -10.59
CA LEU A 34 24.24 -7.02 -10.56
C LEU A 34 24.54 -7.59 -11.96
N GLY A 35 24.14 -6.90 -13.03
CA GLY A 35 24.38 -7.32 -14.41
C GLY A 35 23.34 -8.28 -15.00
N TYR A 36 22.23 -8.56 -14.32
CA TYR A 36 21.13 -9.38 -14.87
C TYR A 36 20.30 -8.65 -15.93
N ILE A 37 20.33 -7.32 -15.93
CA ILE A 37 19.63 -6.47 -16.91
C ILE A 37 20.67 -5.71 -17.71
N SER A 38 20.57 -5.74 -19.04
CA SER A 38 21.48 -4.99 -19.91
C SER A 38 21.20 -3.49 -19.82
N ARG A 39 22.22 -2.67 -20.07
CA ARG A 39 22.10 -1.21 -20.09
C ARG A 39 21.00 -0.72 -21.05
N VAL A 40 20.89 -1.33 -22.23
CA VAL A 40 19.88 -0.96 -23.24
C VAL A 40 18.46 -1.17 -22.71
N VAL A 41 18.21 -2.32 -22.07
CA VAL A 41 16.89 -2.63 -21.49
C VAL A 41 16.58 -1.68 -20.34
N TYR A 42 17.55 -1.43 -19.46
CA TYR A 42 17.39 -0.53 -18.32
C TYR A 42 17.10 0.91 -18.77
N GLU A 43 17.86 1.45 -19.72
CA GLU A 43 17.65 2.80 -20.26
C GLU A 43 16.28 2.91 -20.96
N GLY A 44 15.84 1.86 -21.67
CA GLY A 44 14.50 1.80 -22.27
C GLY A 44 13.38 1.86 -21.22
N LEU A 45 13.53 1.14 -20.10
CA LEU A 45 12.60 1.23 -18.97
C LEU A 45 12.57 2.64 -18.36
N GLN A 46 13.72 3.28 -18.17
CA GLN A 46 13.77 4.64 -17.62
C GLN A 46 13.12 5.66 -18.57
N ALA A 47 13.31 5.52 -19.88
CA ALA A 47 12.65 6.37 -20.87
C ALA A 47 11.12 6.21 -20.82
N LYS A 48 10.63 4.95 -20.77
CA LYS A 48 9.19 4.67 -20.60
C LYS A 48 8.64 5.19 -19.28
N ARG A 49 9.46 5.14 -18.22
CA ARG A 49 9.12 5.71 -16.91
C ARG A 49 8.92 7.23 -16.97
N VAL A 50 9.81 7.94 -17.66
CA VAL A 50 9.67 9.38 -17.89
C VAL A 50 8.41 9.68 -18.71
N GLN A 51 8.14 8.87 -19.74
CA GLN A 51 6.97 9.03 -20.60
C GLN A 51 5.66 8.95 -19.80
N TYR A 52 5.40 7.87 -19.05
CA TYR A 52 4.12 7.76 -18.32
C TYR A 52 4.00 8.80 -17.20
N LYS A 53 5.12 9.21 -16.57
CA LYS A 53 5.10 10.26 -15.54
C LYS A 53 4.81 11.65 -16.11
N ALA A 54 5.06 11.87 -17.39
CA ALA A 54 4.68 13.10 -18.09
C ALA A 54 3.19 13.10 -18.48
N ASP A 55 2.62 11.92 -18.73
CA ASP A 55 1.22 11.72 -19.14
C ASP A 55 0.37 11.10 -18.01
N LYS A 56 0.34 11.77 -16.85
CA LYS A 56 -0.27 11.23 -15.62
C LYS A 56 -1.78 11.00 -15.70
N ASP A 57 -2.45 11.62 -16.67
CA ASP A 57 -3.90 11.49 -16.87
C ASP A 57 -4.26 10.29 -17.77
N ASN A 58 -3.26 9.65 -18.40
CA ASN A 58 -3.44 8.50 -19.29
C ASN A 58 -3.14 7.18 -18.56
N SER A 59 -4.19 6.48 -18.12
CA SER A 59 -4.10 5.19 -17.42
C SER A 59 -3.38 4.12 -18.23
N ASP A 60 -3.52 4.15 -19.55
CA ASP A 60 -2.99 3.11 -20.45
C ASP A 60 -1.46 3.17 -20.48
N SER A 61 -0.90 4.38 -20.41
CA SER A 61 0.56 4.58 -20.36
C SER A 61 1.22 4.00 -19.10
N TYR A 62 0.50 4.00 -17.97
CA TYR A 62 0.96 3.41 -16.73
C TYR A 62 0.85 1.89 -16.76
N GLU A 63 -0.26 1.34 -17.27
CA GLU A 63 -0.44 -0.11 -17.43
C GLU A 63 0.62 -0.70 -18.36
N GLU A 64 0.89 -0.06 -19.51
CA GLU A 64 1.97 -0.44 -20.42
C GLU A 64 3.34 -0.45 -19.71
N TYR A 65 3.62 0.56 -18.88
CA TYR A 65 4.86 0.63 -18.13
C TYR A 65 4.98 -0.52 -17.12
N VAL A 66 3.93 -0.79 -16.35
CA VAL A 66 3.91 -1.90 -15.38
C VAL A 66 4.10 -3.24 -16.08
N MET A 67 3.43 -3.47 -17.21
CA MET A 67 3.61 -4.68 -18.02
C MET A 67 5.06 -4.83 -18.51
N LEU A 68 5.68 -3.75 -18.97
CA LEU A 68 7.08 -3.77 -19.42
C LEU A 68 8.05 -4.06 -18.27
N VAL A 69 7.81 -3.49 -17.09
CA VAL A 69 8.59 -3.78 -15.88
C VAL A 69 8.46 -5.26 -15.51
N ASN A 70 7.23 -5.79 -15.46
CA ASN A 70 6.98 -7.20 -15.17
C ASN A 70 7.71 -8.13 -16.14
N GLN A 71 7.58 -7.88 -17.44
CA GLN A 71 8.25 -8.68 -18.47
C GLN A 71 9.77 -8.63 -18.34
N THR A 72 10.32 -7.46 -18.00
CA THR A 72 11.76 -7.31 -17.80
C THR A 72 12.23 -8.10 -16.59
N LEU A 73 11.51 -8.04 -15.48
CA LEU A 73 11.84 -8.80 -14.27
C LEU A 73 11.81 -10.31 -14.53
N ILE A 74 10.72 -10.80 -15.14
CA ILE A 74 10.56 -12.20 -15.53
C ILE A 74 11.73 -12.67 -16.39
N ASN A 75 12.11 -11.89 -17.40
CA ASN A 75 13.21 -12.23 -18.28
C ASN A 75 14.57 -12.21 -17.57
N ALA A 76 14.78 -11.25 -16.66
CA ALA A 76 16.04 -11.08 -15.94
C ALA A 76 16.33 -12.23 -14.96
N VAL A 77 15.29 -12.84 -14.39
CA VAL A 77 15.44 -13.97 -13.46
C VAL A 77 15.20 -15.33 -14.11
N LYS A 78 14.89 -15.37 -15.39
CA LYS A 78 14.59 -16.62 -16.12
C LYS A 78 15.74 -17.63 -15.98
N GLY A 79 15.38 -18.86 -15.64
CA GLY A 79 16.34 -19.96 -15.48
C GLY A 79 17.09 -19.98 -14.14
N LEU A 80 16.84 -19.02 -13.24
CA LEU A 80 17.34 -19.09 -11.87
C LEU A 80 16.47 -20.03 -11.03
N PRO A 81 17.06 -20.77 -10.07
CA PRO A 81 16.26 -21.47 -9.06
C PRO A 81 15.42 -20.48 -8.25
N LEU A 82 14.19 -20.85 -7.90
CA LEU A 82 13.28 -20.00 -7.10
C LEU A 82 13.91 -19.47 -5.81
N GLU A 83 14.70 -20.31 -5.11
CA GLU A 83 15.38 -19.89 -3.88
C GLU A 83 16.44 -18.81 -4.13
N GLU A 84 17.05 -18.78 -5.31
CA GLU A 84 17.98 -17.71 -5.69
C GLU A 84 17.23 -16.41 -5.97
N VAL A 85 16.10 -16.48 -6.68
CA VAL A 85 15.23 -15.31 -6.90
C VAL A 85 14.74 -14.71 -5.58
N LYS A 86 14.33 -15.55 -4.63
CA LYS A 86 13.93 -15.12 -3.27
C LYS A 86 15.08 -14.46 -2.51
N LYS A 87 16.31 -14.96 -2.64
CA LYS A 87 17.50 -14.32 -2.03
C LYS A 87 17.77 -12.95 -2.65
N LEU A 88 17.74 -12.84 -3.98
CA LEU A 88 17.91 -11.57 -4.68
C LEU A 88 16.85 -10.56 -4.25
N ALA A 89 15.59 -10.99 -4.15
CA ALA A 89 14.49 -10.17 -3.63
C ALA A 89 14.79 -9.67 -2.22
N ALA A 90 15.15 -10.56 -1.28
CA ALA A 90 15.47 -10.18 0.10
C ALA A 90 16.64 -9.17 0.18
N GLN A 91 17.68 -9.34 -0.63
CA GLN A 91 18.80 -8.41 -0.71
C GLN A 91 18.36 -7.03 -1.26
N ALA A 92 17.49 -7.00 -2.27
CA ALA A 92 16.93 -5.77 -2.80
C ALA A 92 16.09 -5.03 -1.74
N ILE A 93 15.20 -5.74 -1.02
CA ILE A 93 14.43 -5.15 0.09
C ILE A 93 15.36 -4.53 1.13
N ALA A 94 16.39 -5.26 1.54
CA ALA A 94 17.35 -4.78 2.52
C ALA A 94 18.12 -3.55 2.02
N LYS A 95 18.53 -3.53 0.74
CA LYS A 95 19.26 -2.41 0.13
C LYS A 95 18.42 -1.13 0.11
N TYR A 96 17.15 -1.21 -0.27
CA TYR A 96 16.28 -0.06 -0.50
C TYR A 96 15.40 0.36 0.69
N ARG A 97 15.61 -0.22 1.89
CA ARG A 97 14.88 0.11 3.13
C ARG A 97 14.89 1.59 3.54
N TYR A 98 15.82 2.39 3.03
CA TYR A 98 15.89 3.83 3.32
C TYR A 98 14.80 4.63 2.58
N GLU A 99 14.08 4.01 1.64
CA GLU A 99 13.01 4.63 0.86
C GLU A 99 11.62 4.50 1.52
N ASP A 100 11.54 3.90 2.71
CA ASP A 100 10.27 3.77 3.42
C ASP A 100 9.82 5.05 4.11
N TYR A 101 8.53 5.35 4.06
CA TYR A 101 7.91 6.50 4.71
C TYR A 101 8.03 6.40 6.24
N ARG A 102 8.39 7.52 6.87
CA ARG A 102 8.58 7.57 8.32
C ARG A 102 7.25 7.38 9.04
N TYR A 103 6.20 8.02 8.55
CA TYR A 103 4.85 7.90 9.09
C TYR A 103 4.37 6.45 9.10
N THR A 104 4.43 5.76 7.96
CA THR A 104 3.90 4.39 7.85
C THR A 104 4.70 3.41 8.70
N LYS A 105 6.03 3.52 8.74
CA LYS A 105 6.87 2.72 9.66
C LYS A 105 6.44 2.88 11.11
N ARG A 106 6.25 4.14 11.54
CA ARG A 106 5.81 4.42 12.92
C ARG A 106 4.39 3.94 13.19
N LEU A 107 3.50 4.00 12.19
CA LEU A 107 2.13 3.49 12.28
C LEU A 107 2.14 1.98 12.48
N ILE A 108 2.94 1.24 11.69
CA ILE A 108 3.08 -0.21 11.82
C ILE A 108 3.59 -0.60 13.21
N GLU A 109 4.59 0.09 13.75
CA GLU A 109 5.09 -0.14 15.12
C GLU A 109 3.99 0.03 16.17
N ILE A 110 3.22 1.12 16.04
CA ILE A 110 2.15 1.46 16.97
C ILE A 110 1.02 0.42 16.88
N LEU A 111 0.58 0.04 15.67
CA LEU A 111 -0.43 -1.00 15.46
C LEU A 111 0.04 -2.34 16.03
N ARG A 112 1.27 -2.77 15.74
CA ARG A 112 1.83 -4.01 16.25
C ARG A 112 1.87 -4.03 17.78
N THR A 113 2.32 -2.93 18.40
CA THR A 113 2.35 -2.79 19.88
C THR A 113 0.96 -2.88 20.50
N ASN A 114 -0.09 -2.53 19.74
CA ASN A 114 -1.48 -2.60 20.18
C ASN A 114 -2.20 -3.90 19.75
N GLY A 115 -1.44 -4.94 19.37
CA GLY A 115 -1.96 -6.27 19.09
C GLY A 115 -2.64 -6.43 17.72
N TYR A 116 -2.41 -5.52 16.79
CA TYR A 116 -2.91 -5.68 15.41
C TYR A 116 -2.02 -6.65 14.63
N LYS A 117 -2.67 -7.60 13.94
CA LYS A 117 -2.04 -8.37 12.85
C LYS A 117 -1.80 -7.44 11.67
N ILE A 118 -0.60 -7.47 11.09
CA ILE A 118 -0.19 -6.61 9.99
C ILE A 118 -0.14 -7.45 8.71
N ILE A 119 -0.98 -7.12 7.72
CA ILE A 119 -1.12 -7.86 6.48
C ILE A 119 -0.83 -6.95 5.29
N ALA A 120 0.10 -7.34 4.43
CA ALA A 120 0.38 -6.63 3.19
C ALA A 120 -0.55 -7.09 2.05
N ILE A 121 -1.08 -6.14 1.28
CA ILE A 121 -1.84 -6.40 0.05
C ILE A 121 -1.29 -5.46 -1.03
N SER A 122 -0.50 -5.98 -1.96
CA SER A 122 0.21 -5.17 -2.97
C SER A 122 -0.02 -5.68 -4.39
N GLY A 123 0.00 -4.77 -5.37
CA GLY A 123 -0.02 -5.11 -6.79
C GLY A 123 1.32 -5.64 -7.33
N SER A 124 2.38 -5.61 -6.52
CA SER A 124 3.69 -6.16 -6.88
C SER A 124 3.73 -7.70 -6.86
N LEU A 125 4.72 -8.28 -7.53
CA LEU A 125 4.90 -9.74 -7.63
C LEU A 125 5.02 -10.40 -6.25
N GLU A 126 4.31 -11.51 -6.05
CA GLU A 126 4.15 -12.18 -4.76
C GLU A 126 5.49 -12.50 -4.07
N PHE A 127 6.52 -12.93 -4.80
CA PHE A 127 7.82 -13.22 -4.17
C PHE A 127 8.51 -11.95 -3.61
N LEU A 128 8.29 -10.78 -4.21
CA LEU A 128 8.77 -9.49 -3.68
C LEU A 128 7.97 -9.07 -2.46
N VAL A 129 6.65 -9.28 -2.49
CA VAL A 129 5.75 -8.97 -1.37
C VAL A 129 6.05 -9.89 -0.18
N ASP A 130 6.30 -11.19 -0.39
CA ASP A 130 6.71 -12.12 0.68
C ASP A 130 8.12 -11.80 1.22
N ALA A 131 9.06 -11.41 0.35
CA ALA A 131 10.37 -10.93 0.80
C ALA A 131 10.24 -9.67 1.69
N PHE A 132 9.36 -8.75 1.31
CA PHE A 132 9.03 -7.56 2.12
C PHE A 132 8.38 -7.97 3.45
N ARG A 133 7.39 -8.85 3.41
CA ARG A 133 6.71 -9.40 4.60
C ARG A 133 7.71 -9.97 5.60
N LYS A 134 8.64 -10.81 5.13
CA LYS A 134 9.71 -11.40 5.96
C LYS A 134 10.63 -10.35 6.56
N PHE A 135 11.02 -9.34 5.78
CA PHE A 135 11.95 -8.32 6.24
C PHE A 135 11.35 -7.39 7.31
N TYR A 136 10.08 -7.01 7.17
CA TYR A 136 9.39 -6.11 8.12
C TYR A 136 8.56 -6.83 9.17
N ASP A 137 8.61 -8.17 9.20
CA ASP A 137 7.88 -9.02 10.12
C ASP A 137 6.36 -8.77 10.09
N PHE A 138 5.78 -8.83 8.90
CA PHE A 138 4.33 -8.79 8.70
C PHE A 138 3.76 -10.21 8.86
N ASP A 139 2.55 -10.32 9.42
CA ASP A 139 1.89 -11.60 9.68
C ASP A 139 1.59 -12.36 8.38
N GLN A 140 1.05 -11.67 7.37
CA GLN A 140 0.67 -12.24 6.07
C GLN A 140 0.94 -11.25 4.94
N SER A 141 0.99 -11.77 3.70
CA SER A 141 1.14 -10.94 2.52
C SER A 141 0.47 -11.55 1.30
N TYR A 142 -0.13 -10.68 0.49
CA TYR A 142 -0.80 -11.04 -0.75
C TYR A 142 -0.25 -10.12 -1.85
N GLY A 143 0.37 -10.74 -2.86
CA GLY A 143 0.88 -10.06 -4.05
C GLY A 143 0.26 -10.62 -5.31
N HIS A 144 0.63 -10.05 -6.45
CA HIS A 144 0.26 -10.58 -7.75
C HIS A 144 0.96 -11.93 -7.97
N GLY A 145 0.15 -12.98 -8.15
CA GLY A 145 0.64 -14.33 -8.36
C GLY A 145 1.46 -14.48 -9.63
N PHE A 146 2.28 -15.51 -9.66
CA PHE A 146 3.07 -15.90 -10.82
C PHE A 146 3.09 -17.42 -10.93
N SER A 147 3.05 -17.94 -12.15
CA SER A 147 3.28 -19.35 -12.45
C SER A 147 4.75 -19.56 -12.76
N ILE A 148 5.24 -20.72 -12.36
CA ILE A 148 6.56 -21.23 -12.70
C ILE A 148 6.28 -22.47 -13.55
N ASP A 149 6.80 -22.50 -14.79
CA ASP A 149 6.77 -23.73 -15.59
C ASP A 149 7.94 -24.66 -15.26
N GLU A 150 7.99 -25.82 -15.92
CA GLU A 150 9.00 -26.87 -15.70
C GLU A 150 10.45 -26.40 -15.95
N ASP A 151 10.64 -25.30 -16.71
CA ASP A 151 11.93 -24.73 -17.06
C ASP A 151 12.32 -23.51 -16.16
N ASN A 152 11.60 -23.30 -15.06
CA ASN A 152 11.68 -22.07 -14.25
C ASN A 152 11.42 -20.80 -15.07
N VAL A 153 10.54 -20.86 -16.07
CA VAL A 153 10.03 -19.66 -16.76
C VAL A 153 8.88 -19.11 -15.94
N TYR A 154 9.07 -17.86 -15.54
CA TYR A 154 8.09 -17.11 -14.76
C TYR A 154 7.04 -16.53 -15.71
N ALA A 155 5.76 -16.76 -15.44
CA ALA A 155 4.67 -16.04 -16.09
C ALA A 155 3.76 -15.42 -15.03
N ALA A 156 3.28 -14.20 -15.26
CA ALA A 156 2.26 -13.62 -14.41
C ALA A 156 0.97 -14.49 -14.50
N THR A 157 0.40 -14.91 -13.38
CA THR A 157 -0.94 -15.53 -13.39
C THR A 157 -2.00 -14.44 -13.43
N GLU A 158 -3.17 -14.75 -14.01
CA GLU A 158 -4.35 -13.87 -14.02
C GLU A 158 -4.49 -13.09 -12.70
N PRO A 159 -4.72 -11.77 -12.74
CA PRO A 159 -4.65 -10.96 -11.55
C PRO A 159 -5.73 -11.35 -10.56
N ILE A 160 -5.33 -11.66 -9.32
CA ILE A 160 -6.22 -11.42 -8.17
C ILE A 160 -6.28 -9.90 -8.01
N THR A 161 -7.09 -9.31 -8.89
CA THR A 161 -7.67 -7.97 -8.92
C THR A 161 -6.95 -6.89 -8.09
N TRP A 162 -5.91 -6.31 -8.68
CA TRP A 162 -5.22 -5.12 -8.20
C TRP A 162 -6.13 -3.92 -7.86
N ARG A 163 -7.35 -3.86 -8.42
CA ARG A 163 -8.38 -2.82 -8.15
C ARG A 163 -9.38 -3.21 -7.05
N ASP A 164 -9.61 -4.51 -6.86
CA ASP A 164 -10.66 -5.03 -5.98
C ASP A 164 -10.06 -5.71 -4.75
N LYS A 165 -9.13 -5.02 -4.08
CA LYS A 165 -8.46 -5.48 -2.86
C LYS A 165 -9.43 -5.89 -1.73
N HIS A 166 -10.69 -5.45 -1.76
CA HIS A 166 -11.72 -5.96 -0.86
C HIS A 166 -11.99 -7.47 -1.03
N LEU A 167 -11.84 -8.03 -2.23
CA LEU A 167 -11.94 -9.47 -2.48
C LEU A 167 -10.79 -10.23 -1.80
N ILE A 168 -9.60 -9.65 -1.78
CA ILE A 168 -8.45 -10.20 -1.05
C ILE A 168 -8.73 -10.17 0.46
N ILE A 169 -9.32 -9.09 0.98
CA ILE A 169 -9.77 -9.04 2.40
C ILE A 169 -10.79 -10.16 2.69
N HIS A 170 -11.77 -10.38 1.81
CA HIS A 170 -12.74 -11.47 1.99
C HIS A 170 -12.05 -12.84 2.01
N GLN A 171 -11.08 -13.05 1.13
CA GLN A 171 -10.28 -14.28 1.13
C GLN A 171 -9.47 -14.43 2.43
N ILE A 172 -8.82 -13.37 2.91
CA ILE A 172 -8.09 -13.36 4.19
C ILE A 172 -9.01 -13.73 5.35
N ILE A 173 -10.20 -13.13 5.43
CA ILE A 173 -11.18 -13.41 6.48
C ILE A 173 -11.54 -14.89 6.47
N LYS A 174 -11.79 -15.46 5.30
CA LYS A 174 -12.11 -16.88 5.12
C LYS A 174 -10.94 -17.79 5.50
N ASP A 175 -9.75 -17.52 4.98
CA ASP A 175 -8.56 -18.36 5.21
C ASP A 175 -8.15 -18.40 6.68
N ASN A 176 -8.42 -17.33 7.42
CA ASN A 176 -8.14 -17.25 8.86
C ASN A 176 -9.32 -17.70 9.74
N GLY A 177 -10.46 -18.10 9.16
CA GLY A 177 -11.64 -18.49 9.91
C GLY A 177 -12.29 -17.35 10.70
N TRP A 178 -12.11 -16.10 10.27
CA TRP A 178 -12.66 -14.90 10.94
C TRP A 178 -14.11 -14.61 10.52
N GLU A 179 -14.76 -15.54 9.84
CA GLU A 179 -16.15 -15.44 9.42
C GLU A 179 -17.06 -15.34 10.66
N GLY A 180 -17.68 -14.17 10.87
CA GLY A 180 -18.51 -13.88 12.04
C GLY A 180 -17.79 -13.18 13.19
N ALA A 181 -16.47 -12.95 13.09
CA ALA A 181 -15.72 -12.14 14.04
C ALA A 181 -16.02 -10.64 13.89
N GLN A 182 -15.93 -9.90 15.00
CA GLN A 182 -15.94 -8.44 14.94
C GLN A 182 -14.53 -7.94 14.60
N LEU A 183 -14.39 -7.31 13.44
CA LEU A 183 -13.12 -6.76 12.98
C LEU A 183 -12.99 -5.28 13.36
N GLN A 184 -11.93 -4.95 14.08
CA GLN A 184 -11.40 -3.60 14.17
C GLN A 184 -10.23 -3.51 13.20
N SER A 185 -10.49 -2.95 12.02
CA SER A 185 -9.54 -2.98 10.91
C SER A 185 -8.99 -1.61 10.55
N PHE A 186 -7.68 -1.53 10.34
CA PHE A 186 -7.04 -0.43 9.63
C PHE A 186 -6.85 -0.81 8.16
N ALA A 187 -6.97 0.16 7.26
CA ALA A 187 -6.48 0.03 5.89
C ALA A 187 -5.58 1.23 5.57
N VAL A 188 -4.45 0.99 4.92
CA VAL A 188 -3.52 2.04 4.50
C VAL A 188 -3.19 1.89 3.02
N GLY A 189 -3.35 2.97 2.24
CA GLY A 189 -3.11 2.99 0.79
C GLY A 189 -2.85 4.40 0.25
N ASP A 190 -2.46 4.54 -1.01
CA ASP A 190 -2.16 5.84 -1.64
C ASP A 190 -2.83 6.03 -3.02
N THR A 191 -3.20 4.94 -3.69
CA THR A 191 -3.74 4.99 -5.06
C THR A 191 -5.22 4.65 -5.13
N ALA A 192 -5.83 4.94 -6.29
CA ALA A 192 -7.23 4.61 -6.55
C ALA A 192 -7.53 3.09 -6.55
N GLY A 193 -6.51 2.23 -6.65
CA GLY A 193 -6.63 0.77 -6.51
C GLY A 193 -6.84 0.33 -5.06
N ASP A 194 -6.40 1.14 -4.10
CA ASP A 194 -6.56 0.88 -2.66
C ASP A 194 -7.94 1.26 -2.13
N PHE A 195 -8.72 1.98 -2.93
CA PHE A 195 -10.00 2.53 -2.50
C PHE A 195 -10.95 1.48 -1.93
N THR A 196 -11.06 0.30 -2.56
CA THR A 196 -11.97 -0.75 -2.09
C THR A 196 -11.52 -1.36 -0.75
N MET A 197 -10.20 -1.46 -0.53
CA MET A 197 -9.62 -1.85 0.76
C MET A 197 -9.91 -0.80 1.84
N LEU A 198 -9.64 0.48 1.54
CA LEU A 198 -9.92 1.60 2.45
C LEU A 198 -11.40 1.68 2.81
N ARG A 199 -12.30 1.62 1.83
CA ARG A 199 -13.75 1.67 2.04
C ARG A 199 -14.23 0.52 2.95
N SER A 200 -13.57 -0.63 2.93
CA SER A 200 -13.98 -1.81 3.71
C SER A 200 -13.51 -1.80 5.17
N ALA A 201 -12.49 -1.00 5.52
CA ALA A 201 -11.88 -1.02 6.85
C ALA A 201 -12.56 -0.08 7.86
N THR A 202 -12.45 -0.36 9.17
CA THR A 202 -12.95 0.53 10.23
C THR A 202 -12.25 1.89 10.20
N TYR A 203 -10.93 1.90 10.00
CA TYR A 203 -10.08 3.09 10.01
C TYR A 203 -9.28 3.19 8.70
N PRO A 204 -9.83 3.84 7.67
CA PRO A 204 -9.12 4.08 6.41
C PRO A 204 -8.11 5.24 6.52
N ILE A 205 -6.86 4.98 6.16
CA ILE A 205 -5.79 5.97 6.12
C ILE A 205 -5.20 6.03 4.72
N ALA A 206 -5.35 7.17 4.07
CA ALA A 206 -4.70 7.48 2.81
C ALA A 206 -3.37 8.21 3.06
N ILE A 207 -2.24 7.67 2.59
CA ILE A 207 -0.94 8.36 2.66
C ILE A 207 -0.58 8.88 1.27
N ASN A 208 -0.09 10.12 1.18
CA ASN A 208 0.29 10.81 -0.05
C ASN A 208 -0.70 10.56 -1.21
N PRO A 209 -2.02 10.70 -0.99
CA PRO A 209 -3.00 10.13 -1.91
C PRO A 209 -2.96 10.78 -3.29
N SER A 210 -3.11 9.92 -4.31
CA SER A 210 -3.38 10.33 -5.68
C SER A 210 -4.69 11.13 -5.81
N LYS A 211 -4.77 12.01 -6.82
CA LYS A 211 -6.00 12.76 -7.16
C LYS A 211 -7.20 11.81 -7.37
N GLY A 212 -6.98 10.68 -8.04
CA GLY A 212 -8.01 9.66 -8.27
C GLY A 212 -8.53 9.03 -6.97
N LEU A 213 -7.65 8.73 -6.01
CA LEU A 213 -8.06 8.21 -4.70
C LEU A 213 -8.88 9.26 -3.93
N VAL A 214 -8.41 10.52 -3.86
CA VAL A 214 -9.12 11.60 -3.18
C VAL A 214 -10.55 11.77 -3.73
N LYS A 215 -10.72 11.77 -5.07
CA LYS A 215 -12.04 11.86 -5.70
C LYS A 215 -12.96 10.72 -5.27
N LYS A 216 -12.48 9.47 -5.30
CA LYS A 216 -13.26 8.30 -4.84
C LYS A 216 -13.63 8.38 -3.36
N MET A 217 -12.70 8.81 -2.51
CA MET A 217 -12.93 8.96 -1.07
C MET A 217 -13.96 10.05 -0.76
N CYS A 218 -13.92 11.21 -1.44
CA CYS A 218 -14.91 12.27 -1.24
C CYS A 218 -16.32 11.81 -1.60
N ILE A 219 -16.49 11.19 -2.78
CA ILE A 219 -17.78 10.64 -3.22
C ILE A 219 -18.28 9.62 -2.19
N SER A 220 -17.41 8.70 -1.78
CA SER A 220 -17.78 7.67 -0.81
C SER A 220 -18.08 8.23 0.58
N ALA A 221 -17.39 9.29 1.01
CA ALA A 221 -17.61 9.91 2.30
C ALA A 221 -19.05 10.43 2.41
N THR A 222 -19.49 11.15 1.37
CA THR A 222 -20.87 11.67 1.26
C THR A 222 -21.90 10.54 1.16
N GLU A 223 -21.67 9.57 0.28
CA GLU A 223 -22.65 8.50 0.02
C GLU A 223 -22.78 7.49 1.18
N ASN A 224 -21.71 7.25 1.92
CA ASN A 224 -21.63 6.18 2.93
C ASN A 224 -21.49 6.71 4.36
N ASN A 225 -21.57 8.04 4.55
CA ASN A 225 -21.37 8.70 5.83
C ASN A 225 -20.09 8.23 6.55
N LYS A 226 -18.98 8.21 5.82
CA LYS A 226 -17.70 7.64 6.26
C LYS A 226 -16.55 8.63 6.12
N SER A 227 -15.78 8.81 7.18
CA SER A 227 -14.61 9.67 7.15
C SER A 227 -13.36 8.92 6.65
N TYR A 228 -12.51 9.61 5.88
CA TYR A 228 -11.22 9.10 5.41
C TYR A 228 -10.08 9.96 5.93
N TYR A 229 -9.16 9.35 6.67
CA TYR A 229 -8.00 10.05 7.22
C TYR A 229 -6.93 10.15 6.14
N CYS A 230 -6.36 11.32 5.95
CA CYS A 230 -5.34 11.57 4.95
C CYS A 230 -4.07 12.10 5.61
N VAL A 231 -2.93 11.65 5.11
CA VAL A 231 -1.60 12.10 5.54
C VAL A 231 -0.75 12.40 4.33
N VAL A 232 -0.06 13.53 4.33
CA VAL A 232 0.93 13.87 3.31
C VAL A 232 2.29 14.03 3.98
N GLU A 233 3.24 13.17 3.61
CA GLU A 233 4.63 13.22 4.05
C GLU A 233 5.48 13.89 2.98
N ARG A 234 5.94 15.12 3.27
CA ARG A 234 6.79 15.89 2.37
C ARG A 234 8.07 16.30 3.07
N LYS A 235 9.17 15.64 2.69
CA LYS A 235 10.48 15.77 3.37
C LYS A 235 10.34 15.38 4.84
N ASP A 236 10.49 16.33 5.74
CA ASP A 236 10.37 16.20 7.19
C ASP A 236 9.04 16.76 7.73
N LEU A 237 8.14 17.23 6.87
CA LEU A 237 6.81 17.72 7.25
C LEU A 237 5.74 16.65 7.04
N LEU A 238 4.81 16.59 7.99
CA LEU A 238 3.61 15.77 7.91
C LEU A 238 2.38 16.66 7.97
N TYR A 239 1.52 16.57 6.96
CA TYR A 239 0.20 17.19 6.96
C TYR A 239 -0.84 16.11 7.21
N ARG A 240 -1.84 16.40 8.03
CA ARG A 240 -3.01 15.54 8.18
C ARG A 240 -4.26 16.31 7.86
N PHE A 241 -5.23 15.62 7.28
CA PHE A 241 -6.56 16.13 7.11
C PHE A 241 -7.56 14.98 7.05
N VAL A 242 -8.83 15.30 7.24
CA VAL A 242 -9.91 14.32 7.12
C VAL A 242 -10.83 14.73 5.98
N ILE A 243 -11.19 13.76 5.15
CA ILE A 243 -12.31 13.89 4.22
C ILE A 243 -13.53 13.41 5.00
N GLU A 244 -14.39 14.35 5.37
CA GLU A 244 -15.60 14.09 6.15
C GLU A 244 -16.80 13.89 5.21
N PRO A 245 -17.92 13.32 5.69
CA PRO A 245 -19.14 13.13 4.90
C PRO A 245 -19.72 14.40 4.25
N ASN A 246 -19.35 15.58 4.76
CA ASN A 246 -19.76 16.88 4.25
C ASN A 246 -18.69 17.57 3.37
N SER A 247 -17.54 16.93 3.11
CA SER A 247 -16.53 17.45 2.20
C SER A 247 -17.10 17.54 0.77
N THR A 248 -17.02 18.72 0.15
CA THR A 248 -17.54 18.96 -1.20
C THR A 248 -16.40 19.08 -2.22
N ILE A 249 -16.60 18.48 -3.39
CA ILE A 249 -15.74 18.71 -4.55
C ILE A 249 -16.34 19.89 -5.32
N LYS A 250 -15.55 20.96 -5.51
CA LYS A 250 -15.95 22.15 -6.28
C LYS A 250 -14.79 22.64 -7.14
N ASP A 251 -15.03 22.88 -8.42
CA ASP A 251 -14.03 23.46 -9.34
C ASP A 251 -12.65 22.76 -9.28
N ASP A 252 -12.64 21.41 -9.31
CA ASP A 252 -11.45 20.55 -9.14
C ASP A 252 -10.71 20.68 -7.79
N SER A 253 -11.28 21.38 -6.81
CA SER A 253 -10.81 21.48 -5.43
C SER A 253 -11.68 20.69 -4.46
N VAL A 254 -11.12 20.32 -3.30
CA VAL A 254 -11.84 19.69 -2.20
C VAL A 254 -11.68 20.58 -0.98
N GLU A 255 -12.79 21.05 -0.41
CA GLU A 255 -12.77 21.74 0.88
C GLU A 255 -12.71 20.72 2.02
N LEU A 256 -11.65 20.85 2.83
CA LEU A 256 -11.37 19.97 3.96
C LEU A 256 -11.78 20.68 5.25
N SER A 257 -12.39 19.94 6.18
CA SER A 257 -12.88 20.50 7.45
C SER A 257 -11.75 20.86 8.41
N ASP A 258 -10.75 19.98 8.54
CA ASP A 258 -9.68 20.10 9.54
C ASP A 258 -8.34 19.65 8.95
N ALA A 259 -7.46 20.61 8.62
CA ALA A 259 -6.09 20.34 8.19
C ALA A 259 -5.09 20.76 9.27
N VAL A 260 -4.14 19.89 9.59
CA VAL A 260 -3.13 20.08 10.64
C VAL A 260 -1.73 19.83 10.09
N LEU A 261 -0.83 20.78 10.32
CA LEU A 261 0.61 20.61 10.09
C LEU A 261 1.28 20.09 11.36
N MET A 262 1.98 18.97 11.25
CA MET A 262 2.74 18.37 12.33
C MET A 262 4.23 18.71 12.17
N ILE A 263 4.78 19.42 13.16
CA ILE A 263 6.22 19.77 13.22
C ILE A 263 7.01 18.65 13.91
N ASP A 264 6.41 17.94 14.88
CA ASP A 264 7.00 16.75 15.49
C ASP A 264 6.46 15.47 14.83
N THR A 265 7.30 14.85 14.00
CA THR A 265 6.98 13.61 13.28
C THR A 265 6.83 12.39 14.18
N LYS A 266 7.29 12.45 15.45
CA LYS A 266 7.07 11.36 16.42
C LYS A 266 5.64 11.28 16.90
N ARG A 267 4.89 12.39 16.82
CA ARG A 267 3.47 12.44 17.18
C ARG A 267 2.62 12.05 15.97
N LEU A 268 2.19 10.79 15.95
CA LEU A 268 1.25 10.33 14.93
C LEU A 268 -0.17 10.88 15.11
N GLY A 269 -0.51 11.45 16.27
CA GLY A 269 -1.88 11.94 16.54
C GLY A 269 -2.97 10.86 16.50
N ILE A 270 -2.60 9.60 16.26
CA ILE A 270 -3.46 8.44 16.27
C ILE A 270 -3.60 8.01 17.73
N LYS A 271 -4.69 8.44 18.38
CA LYS A 271 -5.14 7.76 19.60
C LYS A 271 -5.68 6.41 19.14
N ILE A 272 -4.91 5.33 19.31
CA ILE A 272 -5.46 3.98 19.12
C ILE A 272 -6.56 3.82 20.16
N LEU A 273 -7.79 3.78 19.67
CA LEU A 273 -9.00 3.74 20.47
C LEU A 273 -9.11 2.36 21.11
N ASP A 274 -8.75 2.27 22.39
CA ASP A 274 -9.39 1.29 23.28
C ASP A 274 -10.62 1.96 23.91
N GLU A 275 -11.73 1.21 23.88
CA GLU A 275 -13.02 1.39 24.57
C GLU A 275 -14.12 2.33 23.98
N PRO A 276 -15.42 1.99 24.23
CA PRO A 276 -16.56 2.27 23.32
C PRO A 276 -17.17 3.68 23.41
N ASN A 277 -16.38 4.71 23.73
CA ASN A 277 -16.91 6.07 23.89
C ASN A 277 -16.26 7.09 22.96
N ARG A 278 -17.00 7.35 21.88
CA ARG A 278 -17.22 8.63 21.18
C ARG A 278 -16.05 9.60 20.97
N LEU A 279 -15.83 9.89 19.69
CA LEU A 279 -15.56 11.21 19.10
C LEU A 279 -16.35 12.33 19.81
N LYS A 280 -15.79 12.93 20.86
CA LYS A 280 -16.29 14.22 21.36
C LYS A 280 -15.25 15.29 21.66
N ASP A 281 -13.95 14.99 21.64
CA ASP A 281 -12.93 16.05 21.79
C ASP A 281 -11.67 15.72 20.99
N PHE A 282 -11.73 15.93 19.67
CA PHE A 282 -10.50 16.15 18.90
C PHE A 282 -10.11 17.63 19.06
N LYS A 283 -9.45 17.96 20.17
CA LYS A 283 -8.74 19.24 20.27
C LYS A 283 -7.31 19.04 19.75
N LEU A 284 -6.92 19.83 18.74
CA LEU A 284 -5.51 20.01 18.39
C LEU A 284 -4.75 20.32 19.69
N ILE A 285 -3.72 19.52 19.98
CA ILE A 285 -2.70 19.91 20.95
C ILE A 285 -1.73 20.80 20.18
N THR A 286 -1.98 22.11 20.23
CA THR A 286 -0.97 23.12 19.92
C THR A 286 -0.25 23.46 21.23
N ASP A 287 1.03 23.10 21.32
CA ASP A 287 2.02 23.84 22.10
C ASP A 287 3.18 24.17 21.15
#